data_AF-M2TEB8-F1
#
_entry.id   AF-M2TEB8-F1
#
_cell.length_a   1.000
_cell.length_b   1.000
_cell.length_c   1.000
_cell.angle_alpha   90.00
_cell.angle_beta   90.00
_cell.angle_gamma   90.00
#
_symmetry.space_group_name_H-M   'P 1'
#
loop_
_entity.id
_entity.type
_entity.pdbx_description
1 polymer ?
#
loop_
_entity_poly.entity_id
_entity_poly.type
_entity_poly.pdbx_seq_one_letter_code
_entity_poly.pdbx_strand_id
1 'polypeptide(L)'
;NWAGAVNSSPPSGRFAAVKMNLTLPKTLGPDYFQPNNEYYAANAWLGIDGWSHRTALLQAGIVMEVNKSISEELVFRPWYEWWPKEAMFFDIPMGPGDDIQIEVVMFNATYGKIILENLSRGEWVARKLKSPYPDAGLVGSSVEWIMEDF
;
A
#
# COMPACT_ATOMS: atom_id res chain seq x y z
N ASN A 1 1.74 11.77 -9.89
CA ASN A 1 2.26 10.39 -9.92
C ASN A 1 1.25 9.37 -9.39
N TRP A 2 0.17 9.78 -8.71
CA TRP A 2 -0.92 8.90 -8.28
C TRP A 2 -2.04 8.77 -9.32
N ALA A 3 -2.58 7.56 -9.46
CA ALA A 3 -3.81 7.26 -10.19
C ALA A 3 -4.71 6.37 -9.33
N GLY A 4 -5.99 6.72 -9.17
CA GLY A 4 -6.89 5.91 -8.36
C GLY A 4 -8.09 6.68 -7.82
N ALA A 5 -8.71 6.12 -6.79
CA ALA A 5 -9.88 6.69 -6.14
C ALA A 5 -9.50 7.33 -4.81
N VAL A 6 -10.06 8.51 -4.55
CA VAL A 6 -9.98 9.20 -3.26
C VAL A 6 -11.41 9.50 -2.81
N ASN A 7 -11.74 9.12 -1.59
CA ASN A 7 -12.98 9.52 -0.93
C ASN A 7 -12.66 10.40 0.28
N SER A 8 -13.02 11.68 0.19
CA SER A 8 -12.85 12.68 1.25
C SER A 8 -14.17 13.05 1.95
N SER A 9 -15.18 12.22 1.83
CA SER A 9 -16.53 12.43 2.39
C SER A 9 -16.93 11.23 3.26
N PRO A 10 -16.44 11.16 4.52
CA PRO A 10 -16.81 10.08 5.42
C PRO A 10 -18.33 10.04 5.64
N PRO A 11 -18.97 8.85 5.61
CA PRO A 11 -20.43 8.75 5.72
C PRO A 11 -20.96 9.19 7.10
N SER A 12 -20.12 9.12 8.14
CA SER A 12 -20.41 9.64 9.47
C SER A 12 -19.11 9.86 10.23
N GLY A 13 -18.87 11.09 10.68
CA GLY A 13 -17.70 11.44 11.49
C GLY A 13 -16.38 11.32 10.71
N ARG A 14 -15.73 10.16 10.81
CA ARG A 14 -14.42 9.87 10.20
C ARG A 14 -14.37 8.45 9.64
N PHE A 15 -13.52 8.22 8.66
CA PHE A 15 -13.14 6.87 8.26
C PHE A 15 -12.37 6.18 9.39
N ALA A 16 -12.71 4.93 9.65
CA ALA A 16 -12.06 4.11 10.68
C ALA A 16 -11.29 2.93 10.08
N ALA A 17 -11.64 2.52 8.86
CA ALA A 17 -10.96 1.45 8.15
C ALA A 17 -11.11 1.64 6.64
N VAL A 18 -10.15 1.11 5.90
CA VAL A 18 -10.19 0.96 4.46
C VAL A 18 -9.58 -0.41 4.11
N LYS A 19 -10.12 -1.04 3.07
CA LYS A 19 -9.76 -2.39 2.65
C LYS A 19 -9.66 -2.45 1.13
N MET A 20 -8.73 -3.25 0.63
CA MET A 20 -8.67 -3.61 -0.78
C MET A 20 -8.41 -5.11 -0.93
N ASN A 21 -8.94 -5.65 -2.02
CA ASN A 21 -8.50 -6.92 -2.58
C ASN A 21 -7.82 -6.61 -3.92
N LEU A 22 -6.64 -7.18 -4.14
CA LEU A 22 -5.83 -6.97 -5.34
C LEU A 22 -5.28 -8.32 -5.80
N THR A 23 -5.50 -8.67 -7.06
CA THR A 23 -4.79 -9.78 -7.71
C THR A 23 -3.47 -9.25 -8.28
N LEU A 24 -2.34 -9.85 -7.89
CA LEU A 24 -1.03 -9.45 -8.38
C LEU A 24 -0.88 -9.75 -9.88
N PRO A 25 -0.22 -8.87 -10.67
CA PRO A 25 -0.01 -9.12 -12.09
C PRO A 25 0.76 -10.43 -12.31
N LYS A 26 0.35 -11.17 -13.35
CA LYS A 26 1.01 -12.42 -13.75
C LYS A 26 2.17 -12.20 -14.72
N THR A 27 2.10 -11.13 -15.48
CA THR A 27 3.01 -10.84 -16.59
C THR A 27 3.33 -9.36 -16.62
N LEU A 28 4.46 -9.04 -17.23
CA LEU A 28 4.87 -7.67 -17.49
C LEU A 28 4.02 -7.05 -18.61
N GLY A 29 3.81 -5.74 -18.53
CA GLY A 29 3.11 -4.99 -19.57
C GLY A 29 3.94 -4.85 -20.86
N PRO A 30 3.32 -4.45 -21.97
CA PRO A 30 4.00 -4.31 -23.27
C PRO A 30 5.13 -3.26 -23.25
N ASP A 31 5.07 -2.28 -22.35
CA ASP A 31 6.10 -1.24 -22.22
C ASP A 31 7.43 -1.77 -21.63
N TYR A 32 7.45 -2.98 -21.07
CA TYR A 32 8.68 -3.64 -20.62
C TYR A 32 9.73 -3.82 -21.73
N PHE A 33 9.27 -3.86 -22.99
CA PHE A 33 10.12 -4.02 -24.16
C PHE A 33 10.79 -2.72 -24.62
N GLN A 34 10.63 -1.59 -23.91
CA GLN A 34 11.35 -0.38 -24.26
C GLN A 34 12.87 -0.57 -24.08
N PRO A 35 13.67 -0.34 -25.14
CA PRO A 35 15.12 -0.42 -25.04
C PRO A 35 15.63 0.69 -24.12
N ASN A 36 16.58 0.35 -23.24
CA ASN A 36 17.32 1.23 -22.31
C ASN A 36 16.72 1.46 -20.91
N ASN A 37 15.62 0.81 -20.53
CA ASN A 37 15.23 0.79 -19.11
C ASN A 37 15.43 -0.62 -18.52
N GLU A 38 16.21 -0.70 -17.45
CA GLU A 38 16.61 -1.93 -16.76
C GLU A 38 15.76 -2.20 -15.51
N TYR A 39 15.05 -1.19 -15.00
CA TYR A 39 14.25 -1.31 -13.78
C TYR A 39 12.88 -0.66 -13.96
N TYR A 40 11.85 -1.38 -13.56
CA TYR A 40 10.47 -0.88 -13.57
C TYR A 40 9.88 -1.17 -12.20
N ALA A 41 9.18 -0.20 -11.63
CA ALA A 41 8.45 -0.36 -10.39
C ALA A 41 7.12 0.37 -10.46
N ALA A 42 6.13 -0.18 -9.78
CA ALA A 42 4.87 0.47 -9.50
C ALA A 42 4.42 0.06 -8.11
N ASN A 43 3.59 0.88 -7.48
CA ASN A 43 3.10 0.62 -6.14
C ASN A 43 1.57 0.66 -6.13
N ALA A 44 0.96 -0.39 -5.61
CA ALA A 44 -0.48 -0.42 -5.36
C ALA A 44 -0.72 -0.39 -3.85
N TRP A 45 -1.43 0.63 -3.37
CA TRP A 45 -1.62 0.85 -1.95
C TRP A 45 -2.97 1.45 -1.61
N LEU A 46 -3.35 1.32 -0.34
CA LEU A 46 -4.52 1.96 0.23
C LEU A 46 -4.14 2.67 1.54
N GLY A 47 -4.87 3.73 1.86
CA GLY A 47 -4.53 4.58 2.99
C GLY A 47 -5.71 5.28 3.64
N ILE A 48 -5.44 5.83 4.82
CA ILE A 48 -6.28 6.79 5.52
C ILE A 48 -5.48 8.09 5.66
N ASP A 49 -6.12 9.22 5.33
CA ASP A 49 -5.57 10.58 5.30
C ASP A 49 -4.54 10.82 4.16
N GLY A 50 -3.61 11.77 4.27
CA GLY A 50 -2.67 12.12 3.20
C GLY A 50 -3.22 13.02 2.09
N TRP A 51 -4.52 12.95 1.76
CA TRP A 51 -5.12 13.82 0.73
C TRP A 51 -5.53 15.20 1.25
N SER A 52 -6.59 15.25 2.07
CA SER A 52 -7.09 16.48 2.71
C SER A 52 -6.31 16.81 3.98
N HIS A 53 -5.91 15.79 4.74
CA HIS A 53 -5.12 15.92 5.95
C HIS A 53 -3.68 15.49 5.68
N ARG A 54 -2.81 16.47 5.41
CA ARG A 54 -1.46 16.23 4.85
C ARG A 54 -0.35 16.07 5.89
N THR A 55 -0.66 15.98 7.18
CA THR A 55 0.35 15.80 8.22
C THR A 55 0.55 14.33 8.60
N ALA A 56 -0.36 13.44 8.19
CA ALA A 56 -0.32 12.02 8.49
C ALA A 56 -0.95 11.21 7.37
N LEU A 57 -0.41 10.01 7.13
CA LEU A 57 -0.98 9.01 6.23
C LEU A 57 -0.60 7.63 6.77
N LEU A 58 -1.60 6.82 7.11
CA LEU A 58 -1.40 5.42 7.48
C LEU A 58 -1.78 4.58 6.27
N GLN A 59 -0.82 3.84 5.74
CA GLN A 59 -0.96 3.17 4.46
C GLN A 59 -0.21 1.84 4.41
N ALA A 60 -0.65 0.99 3.49
CA ALA A 60 0.03 -0.25 3.14
C ALA A 60 -0.25 -0.61 1.70
N GLY A 61 0.70 -1.33 1.11
CA GLY A 61 0.65 -1.70 -0.28
C GLY A 61 1.65 -2.76 -0.66
N ILE A 62 1.75 -2.96 -1.97
CA ILE A 62 2.69 -3.88 -2.61
C ILE A 62 3.48 -3.08 -3.64
N VAL A 63 4.80 -3.03 -3.46
CA VAL A 63 5.71 -2.66 -4.56
C VAL A 63 5.79 -3.84 -5.50
N MET A 64 5.56 -3.59 -6.79
CA MET A 64 5.68 -4.54 -7.88
C MET A 64 6.83 -4.07 -8.74
N GLU A 65 7.91 -4.84 -8.81
CA GLU A 65 9.14 -4.42 -9.47
C GLU A 65 9.73 -5.52 -10.35
N VAL A 66 10.54 -5.10 -11.33
CA VAL A 66 11.34 -5.99 -12.17
C VAL A 66 12.71 -5.35 -12.35
N ASN A 67 13.78 -6.14 -12.23
CA ASN A 67 15.15 -5.70 -12.51
C ASN A 67 15.74 -6.60 -13.61
N LYS A 68 15.70 -6.10 -14.84
CA LYS A 68 16.11 -6.81 -16.07
C LYS A 68 17.58 -7.18 -16.09
N SER A 69 18.41 -6.47 -15.32
CA SER A 69 19.83 -6.76 -15.19
C SER A 69 20.10 -7.96 -14.29
N ILE A 70 19.08 -8.43 -13.55
CA ILE A 70 19.12 -9.64 -12.71
C ILE A 70 18.24 -10.75 -13.31
N SER A 71 16.96 -10.47 -13.54
CA SER A 71 16.00 -11.43 -14.10
C SER A 71 14.78 -10.71 -14.69
N GLU A 72 14.00 -11.42 -15.50
CA GLU A 72 12.71 -10.91 -16.00
C GLU A 72 11.53 -11.25 -15.07
N GLU A 73 11.81 -11.67 -13.83
CA GLU A 73 10.79 -12.09 -12.87
C GLU A 73 10.20 -10.90 -12.11
N LEU A 74 8.87 -10.89 -12.00
CA LEU A 74 8.15 -9.93 -11.15
C LEU A 74 8.44 -10.23 -9.68
N VAL A 75 8.94 -9.22 -8.98
CA VAL A 75 9.18 -9.25 -7.53
C VAL A 75 8.12 -8.40 -6.85
N PHE A 76 7.56 -8.93 -5.77
CA PHE A 76 6.49 -8.30 -5.00
C PHE A 76 6.95 -8.08 -3.57
N ARG A 77 6.92 -6.82 -3.13
CA ARG A 77 7.41 -6.42 -1.81
C ARG A 77 6.29 -5.75 -1.03
N PRO A 78 5.61 -6.50 -0.15
CA PRO A 78 4.58 -5.96 0.72
C PRO A 78 5.18 -5.00 1.75
N TRP A 79 4.55 -3.86 1.94
CA TRP A 79 5.04 -2.79 2.82
C TRP A 79 3.92 -2.11 3.59
N TYR A 80 4.32 -1.36 4.60
CA TYR A 80 3.45 -0.52 5.41
C TYR A 80 4.16 0.75 5.86
N GLU A 81 3.41 1.80 6.12
CA GLU A 81 3.95 3.09 6.53
C GLU A 81 2.96 3.88 7.38
N TRP A 82 3.51 4.65 8.32
CA TRP A 82 2.82 5.78 8.91
C TRP A 82 3.66 7.03 8.59
N TRP A 83 3.33 7.68 7.49
CA TRP A 83 4.03 8.87 7.02
C TRP A 83 3.90 9.99 8.07
N PRO A 84 4.97 10.77 8.37
CA PRO A 84 6.21 10.94 7.60
C PRO A 84 7.38 10.02 7.99
N LYS A 85 7.14 8.94 8.73
CA LYS A 85 8.20 7.96 8.97
C LYS A 85 8.34 7.03 7.77
N GLU A 86 9.58 6.71 7.40
CA GLU A 86 9.96 5.75 6.36
C GLU A 86 9.14 4.45 6.38
N ALA A 87 8.82 3.96 5.19
CA ALA A 87 8.14 2.69 4.97
C ALA A 87 8.97 1.48 5.46
N MET A 88 8.25 0.46 5.90
CA MET A 88 8.81 -0.81 6.36
C MET A 88 8.20 -1.96 5.56
N PHE A 89 8.93 -3.07 5.44
CA PHE A 89 8.49 -4.22 4.66
C PHE A 89 7.97 -5.36 5.54
N PHE A 90 7.01 -6.11 5.03
CA PHE A 90 6.60 -7.38 5.60
C PHE A 90 7.46 -8.51 5.03
N ASP A 91 7.68 -9.53 5.84
CA ASP A 91 8.23 -10.81 5.40
C ASP A 91 7.06 -11.80 5.29
N ILE A 92 6.46 -11.85 4.11
CA ILE A 92 5.35 -12.74 3.76
C ILE A 92 5.48 -13.09 2.26
N PRO A 93 5.34 -14.36 1.87
CA PRO A 93 5.52 -14.78 0.49
C PRO A 93 4.45 -14.18 -0.42
N MET A 94 4.90 -13.73 -1.58
CA MET A 94 4.09 -13.17 -2.65
C MET A 94 4.51 -13.80 -3.98
N GLY A 95 3.60 -13.84 -4.95
CA GLY A 95 3.90 -14.31 -6.27
C GLY A 95 2.92 -13.83 -7.34
N PRO A 96 3.28 -14.00 -8.62
CA PRO A 96 2.45 -13.57 -9.73
C PRO A 96 1.07 -14.24 -9.69
N GLY A 97 0.00 -13.42 -9.75
CA GLY A 97 -1.38 -13.92 -9.74
C GLY A 97 -1.94 -14.26 -8.36
N ASP A 98 -1.21 -14.03 -7.27
CA ASP A 98 -1.76 -14.20 -5.92
C ASP A 98 -2.85 -13.14 -5.64
N ASP A 99 -3.90 -13.55 -4.92
CA ASP A 99 -4.96 -12.66 -4.44
C ASP A 99 -4.62 -12.15 -3.05
N ILE A 100 -4.45 -10.84 -2.93
CA ILE A 100 -4.01 -10.17 -1.70
C ILE A 100 -5.16 -9.36 -1.13
N GLN A 101 -5.37 -9.46 0.18
CA GLN A 101 -6.22 -8.54 0.93
C GLN A 101 -5.35 -7.67 1.83
N ILE A 102 -5.59 -6.36 1.82
CA ILE A 102 -4.97 -5.41 2.75
C ILE A 102 -6.08 -4.63 3.46
N GLU A 103 -5.93 -4.47 4.77
CA GLU A 103 -6.81 -3.66 5.61
C GLU A 103 -5.99 -2.70 6.47
N VAL A 104 -6.29 -1.42 6.38
CA VAL A 104 -5.76 -0.39 7.28
C VAL A 104 -6.89 0.04 8.21
N VAL A 105 -6.63 0.03 9.51
CA VAL A 105 -7.59 0.37 10.57
C VAL A 105 -7.00 1.46 11.47
N MET A 106 -7.72 2.56 11.62
CA MET A 106 -7.42 3.65 12.54
C MET A 106 -8.25 3.48 13.83
N PHE A 107 -7.60 3.20 14.96
CA PHE A 107 -8.29 3.15 16.26
C PHE A 107 -8.59 4.57 16.76
N ASN A 108 -7.57 5.42 16.72
CA ASN A 108 -7.65 6.84 17.07
C ASN A 108 -6.55 7.61 16.32
N ALA A 109 -6.38 8.89 16.64
CA ALA A 109 -5.39 9.75 15.98
C ALA A 109 -3.95 9.23 16.06
N THR A 110 -3.60 8.44 17.08
CA THR A 110 -2.21 8.03 17.34
C THR A 110 -1.98 6.53 17.33
N TYR A 111 -3.01 5.71 17.09
CA TYR A 111 -2.90 4.26 17.02
C TYR A 111 -3.74 3.68 15.88
N GLY A 112 -3.16 2.69 15.20
CA GLY A 112 -3.79 1.96 14.13
C GLY A 112 -3.24 0.54 13.99
N LYS A 113 -3.78 -0.19 13.02
CA LYS A 113 -3.37 -1.55 12.69
C LYS A 113 -3.44 -1.76 11.18
N ILE A 114 -2.50 -2.52 10.66
CA ILE A 114 -2.48 -3.00 9.29
C ILE A 114 -2.57 -4.52 9.32
N ILE A 115 -3.41 -5.08 8.47
CA ILE A 115 -3.50 -6.52 8.20
C ILE A 115 -3.25 -6.70 6.70
N LEU A 116 -2.39 -7.65 6.38
CA LEU A 116 -2.14 -8.06 5.01
C LEU A 116 -2.21 -9.58 4.95
N GLU A 117 -2.98 -10.10 4.01
CA GLU A 117 -3.22 -11.52 3.82
C GLU A 117 -3.01 -11.88 2.35
N ASN A 118 -2.18 -12.90 2.10
CA ASN A 118 -2.11 -13.56 0.82
C ASN A 118 -3.12 -14.71 0.82
N LEU A 119 -4.31 -14.44 0.27
CA LEU A 119 -5.44 -15.36 0.26
C LEU A 119 -5.12 -16.63 -0.55
N SER A 120 -4.31 -16.50 -1.61
CA SER A 120 -3.90 -17.64 -2.45
C SER A 120 -3.00 -18.62 -1.70
N ARG A 121 -2.28 -18.16 -0.67
CA ARG A 121 -1.35 -18.97 0.12
C ARG A 121 -1.85 -19.30 1.52
N GLY A 122 -2.91 -18.64 1.99
CA GLY A 122 -3.41 -18.79 3.35
C GLY A 122 -2.48 -18.22 4.42
N GLU A 123 -1.61 -17.29 4.05
CA GLU A 123 -0.66 -16.63 4.96
C GLU A 123 -1.10 -15.19 5.22
N TRP A 124 -0.88 -14.70 6.45
CA TRP A 124 -1.20 -13.33 6.81
C TRP A 124 -0.22 -12.77 7.84
N VAL A 125 -0.15 -11.44 7.88
CA VAL A 125 0.65 -10.69 8.82
C VAL A 125 -0.13 -9.47 9.29
N ALA A 126 0.06 -9.09 10.56
CA ALA A 126 -0.50 -7.86 11.09
C ALA A 126 0.55 -7.04 11.86
N ARG A 127 0.39 -5.72 11.84
CA ARG A 127 1.21 -4.77 12.60
C ARG A 127 0.31 -3.76 13.28
N LYS A 128 0.53 -3.56 14.58
CA LYS A 128 -0.02 -2.40 15.30
C LYS A 128 0.99 -1.28 15.19
N LEU A 129 0.51 -0.08 14.87
CA LEU A 129 1.34 1.10 14.72
C LEU A 129 0.91 2.18 15.70
N LYS A 130 1.89 3.00 16.07
CA LYS A 130 1.72 4.23 16.82
C LYS A 130 2.21 5.39 15.96
N SER A 131 1.56 6.53 16.05
CA SER A 131 2.02 7.75 15.38
C SER A 131 3.50 7.98 15.67
N PRO A 132 4.33 8.18 14.62
CA PRO A 132 5.76 8.34 14.79
C PRO A 132 6.13 9.69 15.42
N TYR A 133 5.29 10.71 15.23
CA TYR A 133 5.52 12.08 15.70
C TYR A 133 4.25 12.68 16.33
N PRO A 134 4.39 13.72 17.19
CA PRO A 134 3.23 14.36 17.82
C PRO A 134 2.24 15.02 16.83
N ASP A 135 2.72 15.49 15.68
CA ASP A 135 1.98 16.18 14.63
C ASP A 135 1.50 15.25 13.49
N ALA A 136 1.97 14.00 13.49
CA ALA A 136 1.58 12.95 12.54
C ALA A 136 0.30 12.19 12.97
N GLY A 137 -0.62 12.87 13.65
CA GLY A 137 -1.89 12.29 14.08
C GLY A 137 -2.88 12.17 12.92
N LEU A 138 -3.52 11.01 12.77
CA LEU A 138 -4.61 10.79 11.83
C LEU A 138 -5.89 11.49 12.27
N VAL A 139 -6.75 11.83 11.33
CA VAL A 139 -8.10 12.38 11.55
C VAL A 139 -9.18 11.55 10.85
N GLY A 140 -8.83 10.72 9.85
CA GLY A 140 -9.76 9.90 9.09
C GLY A 140 -10.65 10.72 8.16
N SER A 141 -10.10 11.77 7.56
CA SER A 141 -10.78 12.69 6.64
C SER A 141 -10.88 12.16 5.22
N SER A 142 -9.95 11.29 4.83
CA SER A 142 -9.95 10.66 3.51
C SER A 142 -9.51 9.21 3.55
N VAL A 143 -9.89 8.47 2.52
CA VAL A 143 -9.38 7.14 2.20
C VAL A 143 -9.06 7.06 0.71
N GLU A 144 -8.01 6.31 0.38
CA GLU A 144 -7.47 6.25 -0.97
C GLU A 144 -7.18 4.80 -1.39
N TRP A 145 -7.30 4.55 -2.68
CA TRP A 145 -6.80 3.35 -3.37
C TRP A 145 -6.02 3.81 -4.59
N ILE A 146 -4.71 3.64 -4.56
CA ILE A 146 -3.80 4.31 -5.48
C ILE A 146 -2.87 3.31 -6.14
N MET A 147 -2.70 3.50 -7.45
CA MET A 147 -1.53 3.08 -8.21
C MET A 147 -0.58 4.27 -8.32
N GLU A 148 0.68 4.07 -7.95
CA GLU A 148 1.68 5.13 -7.88
C GLU A 148 2.96 4.74 -8.62
N ASP A 149 3.49 5.73 -9.34
CA ASP A 149 4.88 5.81 -9.80
C ASP A 149 5.69 6.62 -8.75
N PHE A 150 6.68 6.03 -8.10
CA PHE A 150 7.29 6.57 -6.86
C PHE A 150 8.79 6.86 -6.97
#